data_AF-A0A7W4B3T8-F1
#
_entry.id   AF-A0A7W4B3T8-F1
#
_cell.length_a   1.000
_cell.length_b   1.000
_cell.length_c   1.000
_cell.angle_alpha   90.00
_cell.angle_beta   90.00
_cell.angle_gamma   90.00
#
_symmetry.space_group_name_H-M   'P 1'
#
loop_
_entity.id
_entity.type
_entity.pdbx_description
1 polymer ?
#
loop_
_entity_poly.entity_id
_entity_poly.type
_entity_poly.pdbx_seq_one_letter_code
_entity_poly.pdbx_strand_id
1 'polypeptide(L)' 'FPEAANDEFVNASKKFSVNIDEIRAISRRESAFYLYATSGVGARGLMQLMPATAKQTAKRNKIPFNNVKDLYDPKVNIML' A
#
# COMPACT_ATOMS: atom_id res chain seq x y z
N PHE A 1 -1.99 -0.79 -18.59
CA PHE A 1 -1.58 -0.66 -17.17
C PHE A 1 -0.82 -1.92 -16.80
N PRO A 2 0.43 -1.84 -16.30
CA PRO A 2 1.16 -3.05 -15.91
C PRO A 2 0.43 -3.79 -14.78
N GLU A 3 0.42 -5.12 -14.82
CA GLU A 3 -0.15 -5.95 -13.75
C GLU A 3 0.82 -6.09 -12.57
N ALA A 4 1.20 -4.97 -11.95
CA ALA A 4 1.95 -5.02 -10.71
C ALA A 4 1.01 -5.40 -9.55
N ALA A 5 1.41 -6.36 -8.73
CA ALA A 5 0.73 -6.74 -7.48
C ALA A 5 -0.77 -7.06 -7.63
N ASN A 6 -1.16 -7.77 -8.71
CA ASN A 6 -2.56 -8.01 -9.05
C ASN A 6 -3.30 -8.77 -7.92
N ASP A 7 -2.69 -9.82 -7.39
CA ASP A 7 -3.27 -10.62 -6.32
C ASP A 7 -3.49 -9.82 -5.04
N GLU A 8 -2.56 -8.93 -4.70
CA GLU A 8 -2.66 -8.04 -3.54
C GLU A 8 -3.83 -7.06 -3.69
N PHE A 9 -4.02 -6.47 -4.87
CA PHE A 9 -5.15 -5.59 -5.14
C PHE A 9 -6.49 -6.32 -5.09
N VAL A 10 -6.58 -7.52 -5.65
CA VAL A 10 -7.79 -8.37 -5.57
C VAL A 10 -8.10 -8.71 -4.11
N ASN A 11 -7.09 -9.08 -3.33
CA ASN A 11 -7.26 -9.43 -1.93
C ASN A 11 -7.70 -8.23 -1.09
N ALA A 12 -7.13 -7.05 -1.32
CA ALA A 12 -7.52 -5.83 -0.63
C ALA A 12 -8.94 -5.39 -1.00
N SER A 13 -9.29 -5.42 -2.30
CA SER A 13 -10.64 -5.12 -2.78
C SER A 13 -11.69 -6.02 -2.09
N LYS A 14 -11.44 -7.33 -2.01
CA LYS A 14 -12.33 -8.27 -1.32
C LYS A 14 -12.39 -8.03 0.19
N LYS A 15 -11.26 -7.73 0.83
CA LYS A 15 -11.18 -7.55 2.28
C LYS A 15 -11.88 -6.28 2.75
N PHE A 16 -11.73 -5.19 2.01
CA PHE A 16 -12.27 -3.88 2.38
C PHE A 16 -13.59 -3.55 1.66
N SER A 17 -14.06 -4.42 0.78
CA SER A 17 -15.26 -4.21 -0.05
C SER A 17 -15.19 -2.90 -0.86
N VAL A 18 -14.01 -2.59 -1.39
CA VAL A 18 -13.73 -1.40 -2.22
C VAL A 18 -13.49 -1.85 -3.66
N ASN A 19 -13.86 -1.03 -4.65
CA ASN A 19 -13.64 -1.34 -6.05
C ASN A 19 -12.12 -1.45 -6.34
N ILE A 20 -11.69 -2.54 -6.99
CA ILE A 20 -10.29 -2.76 -7.36
C ILE A 20 -9.74 -1.64 -8.26
N ASP A 21 -10.56 -1.08 -9.13
CA ASP A 21 -10.15 -0.01 -10.03
C ASP A 21 -9.85 1.29 -9.28
N GLU A 22 -10.55 1.55 -8.18
CA GLU A 22 -10.29 2.72 -7.31
C GLU A 22 -8.93 2.58 -6.61
N ILE A 23 -8.64 1.40 -6.03
CA ILE A 23 -7.38 1.14 -5.33
C ILE A 23 -6.19 1.23 -6.31
N ARG A 24 -6.36 0.69 -7.53
CA ARG A 24 -5.36 0.79 -8.59
C ARG A 24 -5.19 2.22 -9.08
N ALA A 25 -6.26 2.99 -9.23
CA ALA A 25 -6.20 4.39 -9.64
C ALA A 25 -5.42 5.24 -8.61
N ILE A 26 -5.66 5.02 -7.32
CA ILE A 26 -4.90 5.66 -6.23
C ILE A 26 -3.42 5.27 -6.34
N SER A 27 -3.12 3.97 -6.38
CA SER A 27 -1.73 3.49 -6.44
C SER A 27 -0.98 4.02 -7.68
N ARG A 28 -1.67 4.12 -8.82
CA ARG A 28 -1.13 4.70 -10.05
C ARG A 28 -0.82 6.18 -9.91
N ARG A 29 -1.65 6.95 -9.19
CA ARG A 29 -1.44 8.37 -8.93
C ARG A 29 -0.28 8.59 -7.96
N GLU A 30 -0.20 7.79 -6.91
CA GLU A 30 0.76 7.97 -5.81
C GLU A 30 2.17 7.51 -6.18
N SER A 31 2.33 6.37 -6.85
CA SER A 31 3.65 5.77 -7.10
C SER A 31 3.91 5.41 -8.57
N ALA A 32 2.92 5.56 -9.45
CA ALA A 32 2.97 5.00 -10.79
C ALA A 32 3.27 3.48 -10.81
N PHE A 33 2.84 2.76 -9.77
CA PHE A 33 3.14 1.34 -9.52
C PHE A 33 4.61 1.01 -9.20
N TYR A 34 5.41 2.00 -8.80
CA TYR A 34 6.78 1.77 -8.36
C TYR A 34 6.82 1.33 -6.88
N LEU A 35 7.17 0.05 -6.65
CA LEU A 35 7.19 -0.58 -5.31
C LEU A 35 8.11 0.14 -4.32
N TYR A 36 9.22 0.71 -4.79
CA TYR A 36 10.23 1.35 -3.94
C TYR A 36 10.10 2.89 -3.93
N ALA A 37 8.95 3.43 -4.35
CA ALA A 37 8.71 4.86 -4.35
C ALA A 37 8.90 5.45 -2.95
N THR A 38 9.67 6.52 -2.85
CA THR A 38 9.89 7.27 -1.61
C THR A 38 9.78 8.76 -1.88
N SER A 39 8.86 9.45 -1.21
CA SER A 39 8.73 10.91 -1.35
C SER A 39 9.82 11.64 -0.55
N GLY A 40 10.06 12.91 -0.89
CA GLY A 40 11.02 13.76 -0.17
C GLY A 40 10.68 13.97 1.32
N VAL A 41 9.42 13.76 1.71
CA VAL A 41 8.95 13.85 3.10
C VAL A 41 8.78 12.49 3.77
N GLY A 42 9.14 11.39 3.08
CA GLY A 42 9.24 10.06 3.67
C GLY A 42 8.04 9.13 3.49
N ALA A 43 7.09 9.45 2.62
CA ALA A 43 6.02 8.54 2.20
C ALA A 43 6.59 7.39 1.35
N ARG A 44 6.04 6.16 1.48
CA ARG A 44 6.66 4.96 0.90
C ARG A 44 5.69 4.01 0.19
N GLY A 45 6.21 3.35 -0.84
CA GLY A 45 5.57 2.23 -1.52
C GLY A 45 4.44 2.65 -2.47
N LEU A 46 3.63 1.66 -2.85
CA LEU A 46 2.60 1.77 -3.88
C LEU A 46 1.55 2.85 -3.61
N MET A 47 1.12 2.95 -2.36
CA MET A 47 0.10 3.88 -1.88
C MET A 47 0.69 5.08 -1.13
N GLN A 48 2.01 5.29 -1.21
CA GLN A 48 2.71 6.40 -0.55
C GLN A 48 2.30 6.59 0.92
N LEU A 49 2.38 5.52 1.70
CA LEU A 49 2.01 5.57 3.11
C LEU A 49 3.09 6.27 3.95
N MET A 50 2.65 7.16 4.83
CA MET A 50 3.52 7.75 5.85
C MET A 50 3.83 6.71 6.94
N PRO A 51 5.10 6.58 7.39
CA PRO A 51 5.47 5.61 8.42
C PRO A 51 4.67 5.68 9.71
N ALA A 52 4.35 6.89 10.17
CA ALA A 52 3.56 7.10 11.38
C ALA A 52 2.11 6.59 11.20
N THR A 53 1.49 6.94 10.07
CA THR A 53 0.14 6.48 9.70
C THR A 53 0.11 4.97 9.55
N ALA A 54 1.05 4.39 8.82
CA ALA A 54 1.18 2.95 8.65
C ALA A 54 1.27 2.21 9.98
N LYS A 55 2.11 2.69 10.91
CA LYS A 55 2.24 2.10 12.25
C LYS A 55 0.93 2.14 13.03
N GLN A 56 0.21 3.26 12.96
CA GLN A 56 -1.08 3.42 13.63
C GLN A 56 -2.14 2.48 13.04
N THR A 57 -2.23 2.41 11.72
CA THR A 57 -3.20 1.58 11.01
C THR A 57 -2.90 0.08 11.18
N ALA A 58 -1.62 -0.30 11.13
CA ALA A 58 -1.18 -1.67 11.39
C ALA A 58 -1.61 -2.14 12.79
N LYS A 59 -1.39 -1.30 13.80
CA LYS A 59 -1.80 -1.58 15.19
C LYS A 59 -3.31 -1.75 15.31
N ARG A 60 -4.09 -0.89 14.66
CA ARG A 60 -5.57 -0.96 14.68
C ARG A 60 -6.09 -2.24 14.02
N ASN A 61 -5.49 -2.63 12.90
CA ASN A 61 -5.91 -3.78 12.09
C ASN A 61 -5.19 -5.09 12.44
N LYS A 62 -4.36 -5.11 13.49
CA LYS A 62 -3.54 -6.26 13.93
C LYS A 62 -2.68 -6.84 12.79
N ILE A 63 -2.15 -5.97 11.93
CA ILE A 63 -1.26 -6.35 10.84
C ILE A 63 0.18 -6.32 11.36
N PRO A 64 0.99 -7.38 11.15
CA PRO A 64 2.41 -7.35 11.48
C PRO A 64 3.12 -6.21 10.72
N PHE A 65 3.69 -5.27 11.46
CA PHE A 65 4.46 -4.15 10.93
C PHE A 65 5.65 -3.89 11.84
N ASN A 66 6.83 -4.31 11.41
CA ASN A 66 8.05 -4.30 12.22
C ASN A 66 8.88 -3.05 11.94
N ASN A 67 8.99 -2.67 10.66
CA ASN A 67 9.87 -1.59 10.25
C ASN A 67 9.37 -0.87 8.98
N VAL A 68 9.95 0.29 8.69
CA VAL A 68 9.55 1.15 7.57
C VAL A 68 9.87 0.57 6.18
N LYS A 69 10.72 -0.45 6.07
CA LYS A 69 10.97 -1.17 4.81
C LYS A 69 9.83 -2.11 4.46
N ASP A 70 9.03 -2.53 5.44
CA ASP A 70 7.82 -3.35 5.20
C ASP A 70 6.83 -2.58 4.30
N LEU A 71 6.91 -1.24 4.23
CA LEU A 71 6.11 -0.43 3.30
C LEU A 71 6.49 -0.61 1.83
N TYR A 72 7.60 -1.26 1.50
CA TYR A 72 7.94 -1.61 0.13
C TYR A 72 7.41 -2.99 -0.28
N ASP A 73 6.90 -3.77 0.68
CA ASP A 73 6.17 -4.99 0.39
C ASP A 73 4.75 -4.59 -0.09
N PRO A 74 4.36 -4.91 -1.34
CA PRO A 74 3.04 -4.60 -1.85
C PRO A 74 1.91 -5.15 -0.98
N LYS A 75 2.09 -6.35 -0.39
CA LYS A 75 1.09 -6.98 0.47
C LYS A 75 0.84 -6.16 1.74
N VAL A 76 1.89 -5.63 2.36
CA VAL A 76 1.76 -4.79 3.55
C VAL A 76 1.24 -3.41 3.16
N ASN A 77 1.80 -2.81 2.10
CA ASN A 77 1.48 -1.44 1.70
C ASN A 77 0.02 -1.27 1.27
N ILE A 78 -0.55 -2.24 0.54
CA ILE A 78 -1.95 -2.18 0.07
C ILE A 78 -2.94 -2.54 1.19
N MET A 79 -2.53 -3.33 2.19
CA MET A 79 -3.41 -3.84 3.23
C MET A 79 -3.55 -2.93 4.45
N LEU A 80 -2.77 -1.84 4.51
CA LEU A 80 -2.81 -0.84 5.59
C LEU A 80 -3.78 0.27 5.22
#